data_AF-A0A7X3ZLQ9-F1
#
_entry.id   AF-A0A7X3ZLQ9-F1
#
_cell.length_a   1.000
_cell.length_b   1.000
_cell.length_c   1.000
_cell.angle_alpha   90.00
_cell.angle_beta   90.00
_cell.angle_gamma   90.00
#
_symmetry.space_group_name_H-M   'P 1'
#
loop_
_entity.id
_entity.type
_entity.pdbx_description
1 polymer ?
#
loop_
_entity_poly.entity_id
_entity_poly.type
_entity_poly.pdbx_seq_one_letter_code
_entity_poly.pdbx_strand_id
1 'polypeptide(L)'
;MAYKDISTRRRADRERYHKRTEERRKAGLCVRCGKDYPEPGRTNCAACAVQNRNRERARNARLKAEGRPRRDRRKAREADRKRYRQVADDRIARGLCTRCGNRKPAPERSLCAPCGEKVRTMARTRYAEGKARGKLYGGRKADTRRKSARLRSERRRKEWLDAGLCTRCGQNPPAEDGTTCVSCRAKRQGIERKRYHDRRAAGLCVRCGQASTFDGAALCLSCAALEAESGRQERKNAASRRRYGERRQAGVCTDCQTPSHGASRCSPCAERSYARSAHFRGIPDWGPEFTVIDLETGEEHGPFDSRPDADACAAFLKLPPGGFEIVAANHPLAGSVGWS
;
A
#
# COMPACT_ATOMS: atom_id res chain seq x y z
N MET A 1 16.77 62.86 -13.15
CA MET A 1 17.77 61.77 -13.15
C MET A 1 17.04 60.43 -13.12
N ALA A 2 16.95 59.74 -14.25
CA ALA A 2 16.27 58.44 -14.32
C ALA A 2 16.97 57.44 -13.41
N TYR A 3 16.26 56.92 -12.39
CA TYR A 3 16.75 55.79 -11.61
C TYR A 3 17.04 54.64 -12.57
N LYS A 4 18.33 54.32 -12.76
CA LYS A 4 18.74 53.09 -13.47
C LYS A 4 17.92 51.94 -12.90
N ASP A 5 17.19 51.25 -13.76
CA ASP A 5 16.36 50.11 -13.41
C ASP A 5 17.12 49.20 -12.42
N ILE A 6 16.52 48.98 -11.25
CA ILE A 6 17.11 48.18 -10.16
C ILE A 6 17.53 46.79 -10.67
N SER A 7 16.82 46.26 -11.66
CA SER A 7 17.13 44.99 -12.30
C SER A 7 18.49 45.02 -13.02
N THR A 8 18.76 46.09 -13.77
CA THR A 8 20.02 46.29 -14.51
C THR A 8 21.19 46.46 -13.57
N ARG A 9 21.03 47.23 -12.48
CA ARG A 9 22.06 47.37 -11.43
C ARG A 9 22.38 46.04 -10.76
N ARG A 10 21.37 45.26 -10.36
CA ARG A 10 21.55 43.93 -9.75
C ARG A 10 22.23 42.94 -10.70
N ARG A 11 21.94 43.01 -12.00
CA ARG A 11 22.62 42.21 -13.02
C ARG A 11 24.10 42.57 -13.11
N ALA A 12 24.43 43.85 -13.24
CA ALA A 12 25.82 44.31 -13.29
C ALA A 12 26.60 43.98 -12.00
N ASP A 13 25.98 44.09 -10.83
CA ASP A 13 26.59 43.67 -9.55
C ASP A 13 26.91 42.17 -9.53
N ARG A 14 25.99 41.34 -10.02
CA ARG A 14 26.23 39.89 -10.14
C ARG A 14 27.37 39.59 -11.10
N GLU A 15 27.40 40.23 -12.27
CA GLU A 15 28.48 40.07 -13.26
C GLU A 15 29.84 40.45 -12.66
N ARG A 16 29.93 41.61 -11.98
CA ARG A 16 31.15 42.02 -11.27
C ARG A 16 31.58 41.02 -10.19
N TYR A 17 30.62 40.52 -9.41
CA TYR A 17 30.88 39.52 -8.37
C TYR A 17 31.42 38.21 -8.97
N HIS A 18 30.83 37.73 -10.06
CA HIS A 18 31.28 36.53 -10.78
C HIS A 18 32.68 36.71 -11.34
N LYS A 19 32.95 37.81 -12.04
CA LYS A 19 34.27 38.14 -12.58
C LYS A 19 35.35 38.14 -11.49
N ARG A 20 35.13 38.86 -10.39
CA ARG A 20 36.06 38.92 -9.25
C ARG A 20 36.27 37.55 -8.60
N THR A 21 35.22 36.75 -8.51
CA THR A 21 35.28 35.39 -7.96
C THR A 21 36.14 34.48 -8.83
N GLU A 22 35.99 34.56 -10.14
CA GLU A 22 36.78 33.79 -11.11
C GLU A 22 38.25 34.19 -11.11
N GLU A 23 38.55 35.50 -11.11
CA GLU A 23 39.91 36.03 -11.00
C GLU A 23 40.61 35.52 -9.73
N ARG A 24 39.92 35.58 -8.58
CA ARG A 24 40.46 35.06 -7.31
C ARG A 24 40.70 33.56 -7.34
N ARG A 25 39.78 32.78 -7.93
CA ARG A 25 39.96 31.32 -8.08
C ARG A 25 41.17 31.00 -8.97
N LYS A 26 41.33 31.72 -10.08
CA LYS A 26 42.49 31.56 -10.98
C LYS A 26 43.81 31.88 -10.27
N ALA A 27 43.81 32.90 -9.42
CA ALA A 27 44.95 33.26 -8.58
C ALA A 27 45.17 32.33 -7.36
N GLY A 28 44.30 31.33 -7.16
CA GLY A 28 44.37 30.46 -5.98
C GLY A 28 44.01 31.15 -4.66
N LEU A 29 43.38 32.32 -4.70
CA LEU A 29 43.04 33.13 -3.52
C LEU A 29 41.62 32.85 -3.01
N CYS A 30 41.39 33.13 -1.73
CA CYS A 30 40.08 33.04 -1.11
C CYS A 30 39.04 33.89 -1.86
N VAL A 31 37.93 33.27 -2.27
CA VAL A 31 36.87 33.95 -3.03
C VAL A 31 36.27 35.14 -2.27
N ARG A 32 36.25 35.07 -0.93
CA ARG A 32 35.65 36.10 -0.07
C ARG A 32 36.55 37.31 0.16
N CYS A 33 37.71 37.12 0.78
CA CYS A 33 38.63 38.23 1.09
C CYS A 33 39.56 38.57 -0.09
N GLY A 34 39.96 37.58 -0.89
CA GLY A 34 40.97 37.74 -1.94
C GLY A 34 42.38 37.99 -1.41
N LYS A 35 42.67 37.64 -0.14
CA LYS A 35 43.96 37.90 0.51
C LYS A 35 44.75 36.61 0.75
N ASP A 36 44.14 35.63 1.41
CA ASP A 36 44.81 34.38 1.77
C ASP A 36 44.40 33.22 0.87
N TYR A 37 45.21 32.16 0.86
CA TYR A 37 44.89 30.90 0.19
C TYR A 37 43.72 30.17 0.88
N PRO A 38 42.84 29.47 0.12
CA PRO A 38 41.79 28.65 0.69
C PRO A 38 42.34 27.39 1.34
N GLU A 39 41.63 26.85 2.35
CA GLU A 39 41.96 25.53 2.90
C GLU A 39 41.82 24.44 1.81
N PRO A 40 42.61 23.35 1.87
CA PRO A 40 42.49 22.23 0.93
C PRO A 40 41.04 21.72 0.81
N GLY A 41 40.54 21.66 -0.43
CA GLY A 41 39.15 21.27 -0.72
C GLY A 41 38.08 22.31 -0.41
N ARG A 42 38.46 23.55 -0.05
CA ARG A 42 37.53 24.66 0.20
C ARG A 42 37.75 25.83 -0.75
N THR A 43 36.80 26.76 -0.75
CA THR A 43 36.84 27.99 -1.57
C THR A 43 37.16 29.26 -0.77
N ASN A 44 37.22 29.15 0.56
CA ASN A 44 37.49 30.25 1.47
C ASN A 44 38.71 29.94 2.35
N CYS A 45 39.45 30.96 2.75
CA CYS A 45 40.49 30.83 3.77
C CYS A 45 39.88 30.49 5.14
N ALA A 46 40.70 29.97 6.05
CA ALA A 46 40.28 29.56 7.39
C ALA A 46 39.55 30.69 8.15
N ALA A 47 40.12 31.90 8.12
CA ALA A 47 39.55 33.08 8.78
C ALA A 47 38.15 33.42 8.24
N CYS A 48 38.01 33.48 6.90
CA CYS A 48 36.72 33.73 6.26
C CYS A 48 35.71 32.61 6.53
N ALA A 49 36.15 31.35 6.66
CA ALA A 49 35.30 30.23 7.00
C ALA A 49 34.75 30.33 8.44
N VAL A 50 35.59 30.70 9.41
CA VAL A 50 35.19 30.97 10.80
C VAL A 50 34.18 32.11 10.84
N GLN A 51 34.48 33.23 10.18
CA GLN A 51 33.55 34.37 10.10
C GLN A 51 32.21 33.97 9.49
N ASN A 52 32.21 33.12 8.45
CA ASN A 52 30.97 32.64 7.84
C ASN A 52 30.13 31.80 8.82
N ARG A 53 30.78 30.89 9.57
CA ARG A 53 30.12 30.09 10.60
C ARG A 53 29.55 30.97 11.71
N ASN A 54 30.28 31.99 12.15
CA ASN A 54 29.81 32.93 13.17
C ASN A 54 28.59 33.73 12.69
N ARG A 55 28.61 34.23 11.44
CA ARG A 55 27.44 34.90 10.83
C ARG A 55 26.23 33.97 10.73
N GLU A 56 26.44 32.70 10.35
CA GLU A 56 25.35 31.72 10.29
C GLU A 56 24.78 31.39 11.68
N ARG A 57 25.64 31.22 12.70
CA ARG A 57 25.22 31.03 14.09
C ARG A 57 24.43 32.23 14.60
N ALA A 58 24.94 33.45 14.40
CA ALA A 58 24.27 34.69 14.79
C ALA A 58 22.90 34.82 14.11
N ARG A 59 22.81 34.56 12.80
CA ARG A 59 21.53 34.54 12.07
C ARG A 59 20.56 33.51 12.65
N ASN A 60 21.02 32.29 12.93
CA ASN A 60 20.17 31.24 13.47
C ASN A 60 19.72 31.55 14.90
N ALA A 61 20.60 32.15 15.72
CA ALA A 61 20.27 32.62 17.07
C ALA A 61 19.20 33.71 17.02
N ARG A 62 19.34 34.70 16.11
CA ARG A 62 18.33 35.74 15.89
C ARG A 62 16.98 35.14 15.47
N LEU A 63 16.97 34.22 14.50
CA LEU A 63 15.73 33.56 14.08
C LEU A 63 15.07 32.79 15.23
N LYS A 64 15.86 32.14 16.09
CA LYS A 64 15.36 31.44 17.28
C LYS A 64 14.77 32.42 18.30
N ALA A 65 15.42 33.56 18.55
CA ALA A 65 14.93 34.61 19.44
C ALA A 65 13.63 35.25 18.91
N GLU A 66 13.52 35.43 17.60
CA GLU A 66 12.29 35.89 16.92
C GLU A 66 11.17 34.81 16.88
N GLY A 67 11.37 33.64 17.49
CA GLY A 67 10.41 32.52 17.45
C GLY A 67 10.22 31.91 16.06
N ARG A 68 11.03 32.29 15.07
CA ARG A 68 10.91 31.79 13.70
C ARG A 68 11.46 30.36 13.63
N PRO A 69 10.65 29.37 13.27
CA PRO A 69 11.12 28.00 13.19
C PRO A 69 12.20 27.87 12.12
N ARG A 70 13.17 26.99 12.37
CA ARG A 70 14.13 26.60 11.34
C ARG A 70 13.34 26.12 10.11
N ARG A 71 13.77 26.54 8.91
CA ARG A 71 13.13 26.12 7.64
C ARG A 71 12.87 24.63 7.65
N ASP A 72 11.60 24.26 7.72
CA ASP A 72 11.17 22.87 7.69
C ASP A 72 11.57 22.26 6.33
N ARG A 73 12.50 21.31 6.37
CA ARG A 73 13.03 20.66 5.16
C ARG A 73 11.95 19.91 4.39
N ARG A 74 10.92 19.38 5.05
CA ARG A 74 9.81 18.69 4.42
C ARG A 74 8.92 19.68 3.67
N LYS A 75 8.45 20.73 4.34
CA LYS A 75 7.65 21.80 3.71
C LYS A 75 8.40 22.48 2.57
N ALA A 76 9.71 22.72 2.74
CA ALA A 76 10.56 23.27 1.67
C ALA A 76 10.60 22.37 0.43
N ARG A 77 10.80 21.05 0.60
CA ARG A 77 10.81 20.09 -0.51
C ARG A 77 9.45 19.98 -1.18
N GLU A 78 8.37 20.08 -0.42
CA GLU A 78 7.01 20.07 -0.94
C GLU A 78 6.71 21.32 -1.77
N ALA A 79 7.06 22.49 -1.27
CA ALA A 79 6.95 23.75 -2.02
C ALA A 79 7.79 23.72 -3.32
N ASP A 80 9.01 23.18 -3.26
CA ASP A 80 9.84 22.99 -4.46
C ASP A 80 9.17 22.03 -5.47
N ARG A 81 8.61 20.90 -5.02
CA ARG A 81 7.85 19.97 -5.87
C ARG A 81 6.65 20.64 -6.51
N LYS A 82 5.88 21.43 -5.74
CA LYS A 82 4.73 22.19 -6.25
C LYS A 82 5.17 23.17 -7.34
N ARG A 83 6.23 23.94 -7.09
CA ARG A 83 6.82 24.85 -8.09
C ARG A 83 7.25 24.11 -9.36
N TYR A 84 7.92 22.96 -9.23
CA TYR A 84 8.33 22.16 -10.39
C TYR A 84 7.15 21.62 -11.20
N ARG A 85 6.05 21.22 -10.54
CA ARG A 85 4.81 20.81 -11.23
C ARG A 85 4.21 21.97 -12.00
N GLN A 86 3.99 23.11 -11.36
CA GLN A 86 3.45 24.31 -12.01
C GLN A 86 4.27 24.72 -13.24
N VAL A 87 5.60 24.76 -13.12
CA VAL A 87 6.48 25.07 -14.26
C VAL A 87 6.37 24.03 -15.38
N ALA A 88 6.17 22.75 -15.05
CA ALA A 88 5.98 21.72 -16.06
C ALA A 88 4.62 21.85 -16.76
N ASP A 89 3.55 22.11 -16.00
CA ASP A 89 2.19 22.28 -16.49
C ASP A 89 2.11 23.53 -17.40
N ASP A 90 2.70 24.66 -16.99
CA ASP A 90 2.81 25.87 -17.80
C ASP A 90 3.55 25.63 -19.13
N ARG A 91 4.59 24.77 -19.11
CA ARG A 91 5.33 24.40 -20.33
C ARG A 91 4.49 23.51 -21.24
N ILE A 92 3.75 22.56 -20.68
CA ILE A 92 2.82 21.72 -21.45
C ILE A 92 1.75 22.57 -22.11
N ALA A 93 1.14 23.50 -21.36
CA ALA A 93 0.13 24.42 -21.88
C ALA A 93 0.65 25.28 -23.06
N ARG A 94 1.94 25.66 -23.03
CA ARG A 94 2.60 26.39 -24.13
C ARG A 94 3.13 25.50 -25.25
N GLY A 95 2.94 24.18 -25.20
CA GLY A 95 3.47 23.24 -26.19
C GLY A 95 5.01 23.13 -26.16
N LEU A 96 5.62 23.34 -24.99
CA LEU A 96 7.08 23.35 -24.79
C LEU A 96 7.55 22.11 -24.02
N CYS A 97 8.78 21.69 -24.31
CA CYS A 97 9.46 20.62 -23.60
C CYS A 97 9.51 20.90 -22.09
N THR A 98 8.96 20.00 -21.27
CA THR A 98 8.89 20.15 -19.80
C THR A 98 10.26 20.29 -19.14
N ARG A 99 11.34 19.83 -19.79
CA ARG A 99 12.70 19.90 -19.23
C ARG A 99 13.44 21.18 -19.58
N CYS A 100 13.60 21.51 -20.85
CA CYS A 100 14.35 22.70 -21.26
C CYS A 100 13.50 23.96 -21.38
N GLY A 101 12.18 23.83 -21.61
CA GLY A 101 11.29 24.97 -21.83
C GLY A 101 11.50 25.74 -23.15
N ASN A 102 12.38 25.27 -24.05
CA ASN A 102 12.81 26.05 -25.23
C ASN A 102 12.42 25.45 -26.59
N ARG A 103 12.03 24.17 -26.65
CA ARG A 103 11.74 23.46 -27.90
C ARG A 103 10.41 22.74 -27.79
N LYS A 104 9.71 22.54 -28.90
CA LYS A 104 8.54 21.68 -28.95
C LYS A 104 8.92 20.24 -28.53
N PRO A 105 8.04 19.53 -27.81
CA PRO A 105 8.27 18.13 -27.49
C PRO A 105 8.26 17.26 -28.76
N ALA A 106 8.85 16.07 -28.69
CA ALA A 106 8.67 15.07 -29.73
C ALA A 106 7.21 14.56 -29.76
N PRO A 107 6.72 14.03 -30.89
CA PRO A 107 5.37 13.45 -30.97
C PRO A 107 5.09 12.47 -29.83
N GLU A 108 3.92 12.59 -29.21
CA GLU A 108 3.45 11.76 -28.09
C GLU A 108 4.33 11.77 -26.83
N ARG A 109 5.16 12.81 -26.65
CA ARG A 109 6.08 12.90 -25.50
C ARG A 109 6.00 14.27 -24.84
N SER A 110 6.50 14.35 -23.61
CA SER A 110 6.62 15.60 -22.84
C SER A 110 8.02 16.25 -22.93
N LEU A 111 8.95 15.60 -23.65
CA LEU A 111 10.33 16.03 -23.83
C LEU A 111 10.66 16.21 -25.32
N CYS A 112 11.47 17.21 -25.65
CA CYS A 112 12.06 17.33 -26.98
C CYS A 112 13.10 16.22 -27.21
N ALA A 113 13.38 15.86 -28.47
CA ALA A 113 14.27 14.75 -28.82
C ALA A 113 15.66 14.83 -28.13
N PRO A 114 16.37 15.98 -28.08
CA PRO A 114 17.66 16.08 -27.39
C PRO A 114 17.56 15.86 -25.87
N CYS A 115 16.51 16.40 -25.23
CA CYS A 115 16.30 16.20 -23.80
C CYS A 115 15.94 14.74 -23.50
N GLY A 116 15.12 14.11 -24.36
CA GLY A 116 14.80 12.70 -24.29
C GLY A 116 16.05 11.82 -24.40
N GLU A 117 16.92 12.09 -25.37
CA GLU A 117 18.16 11.35 -25.55
C GLU A 117 19.11 11.52 -24.37
N LYS A 118 19.28 12.74 -23.86
CA LYS A 118 20.06 13.00 -22.65
C LYS A 118 19.55 12.17 -21.47
N VAL A 119 18.23 12.07 -21.27
CA VAL A 119 17.63 11.25 -20.21
C VAL A 119 17.91 9.77 -20.42
N ARG A 120 17.78 9.27 -21.65
CA ARG A 120 18.09 7.86 -22.01
C ARG A 120 19.55 7.53 -21.76
N THR A 121 20.48 8.39 -22.18
CA THR A 121 21.92 8.21 -21.96
C THR A 121 22.28 8.24 -20.47
N MET A 122 21.69 9.16 -19.69
CA MET A 122 21.84 9.13 -18.22
C MET A 122 21.27 7.85 -17.58
N ALA A 123 20.19 7.30 -18.11
CA ALA A 123 19.62 6.04 -17.62
C ALA A 123 20.52 4.85 -17.96
N ARG A 124 21.05 4.78 -19.19
CA ARG A 124 21.99 3.75 -19.65
C ARG A 124 23.29 3.77 -18.84
N THR A 125 23.89 4.94 -18.64
CA THR A 125 25.11 5.12 -17.84
C THR A 125 24.89 4.72 -16.39
N ARG A 126 23.82 5.21 -15.74
CA ARG A 126 23.47 4.81 -14.37
C ARG A 126 23.26 3.30 -14.25
N TYR A 127 22.64 2.68 -15.24
CA TYR A 127 22.44 1.24 -15.29
C TYR A 127 23.77 0.49 -15.43
N ALA A 128 24.65 0.91 -16.34
CA ALA A 128 25.98 0.34 -16.53
C ALA A 128 26.84 0.46 -15.27
N GLU A 129 26.90 1.63 -14.64
CA GLU A 129 27.58 1.84 -13.36
C GLU A 129 27.00 0.97 -12.23
N GLY A 130 25.66 0.83 -12.21
CA GLY A 130 24.98 -0.05 -11.28
C GLY A 130 25.44 -1.50 -11.45
N LYS A 131 25.43 -1.98 -12.70
CA LYS A 131 25.89 -3.33 -13.05
C LYS A 131 27.36 -3.54 -12.68
N ALA A 132 28.23 -2.59 -13.00
CA ALA A 132 29.66 -2.65 -12.65
C ALA A 132 29.90 -2.70 -11.13
N ARG A 133 29.07 -2.02 -10.33
CA ARG A 133 29.09 -2.09 -8.86
C ARG A 133 28.36 -3.32 -8.28
N GLY A 134 27.97 -4.29 -9.10
CA GLY A 134 27.22 -5.48 -8.66
C GLY A 134 25.79 -5.18 -8.17
N LYS A 135 25.22 -4.02 -8.48
CA LYS A 135 23.83 -3.70 -8.12
C LYS A 135 22.88 -4.49 -9.04
N LEU A 136 21.92 -5.17 -8.43
CA LEU A 136 20.84 -5.87 -9.15
C LEU A 136 20.04 -4.92 -10.06
N TYR A 137 19.53 -5.45 -11.17
CA TYR A 137 18.75 -4.72 -12.19
C TYR A 137 17.63 -3.88 -11.53
N GLY A 138 17.66 -2.56 -11.73
CA GLY A 138 16.68 -1.63 -11.16
C GLY A 138 16.99 -1.13 -9.74
N GLY A 139 18.17 -1.42 -9.20
CA GLY A 139 18.71 -0.81 -7.98
C GLY A 139 18.01 -1.21 -6.67
N ARG A 140 17.02 -2.10 -6.71
CA ARG A 140 16.40 -2.71 -5.52
C ARG A 140 16.83 -4.16 -5.41
N LYS A 141 16.96 -4.68 -4.18
CA LYS A 141 17.11 -6.12 -3.96
C LYS A 141 15.92 -6.85 -4.61
N ALA A 142 16.18 -7.96 -5.30
CA ALA A 142 15.15 -8.73 -6.02
C ALA A 142 13.98 -9.10 -5.11
N ASP A 143 14.25 -9.42 -3.84
CA ASP A 143 13.24 -9.77 -2.84
C ASP A 143 12.34 -8.59 -2.47
N THR A 144 12.88 -7.38 -2.33
CA THR A 144 12.08 -6.19 -2.09
C THR A 144 11.13 -5.92 -3.27
N ARG A 145 11.60 -6.15 -4.50
CA ARG A 145 10.75 -6.06 -5.70
C ARG A 145 9.68 -7.16 -5.72
N ARG A 146 10.02 -8.41 -5.38
CA ARG A 146 9.06 -9.52 -5.27
C ARG A 146 8.00 -9.25 -4.20
N LYS A 147 8.41 -8.82 -2.99
CA LYS A 147 7.50 -8.49 -1.89
C LYS A 147 6.55 -7.34 -2.24
N SER A 148 7.07 -6.24 -2.81
CA SER A 148 6.23 -5.12 -3.24
C SER A 148 5.28 -5.48 -4.40
N ALA A 149 5.69 -6.38 -5.31
CA ALA A 149 4.79 -6.89 -6.34
C ALA A 149 3.66 -7.74 -5.76
N ARG A 150 3.96 -8.62 -4.78
CA ARG A 150 2.94 -9.41 -4.06
C ARG A 150 1.94 -8.52 -3.35
N LEU A 151 2.40 -7.54 -2.56
CA LEU A 151 1.52 -6.59 -1.85
C LEU A 151 0.60 -5.81 -2.79
N ARG A 152 1.08 -5.40 -3.98
CA ARG A 152 0.23 -4.74 -4.99
C ARG A 152 -0.79 -5.69 -5.60
N SER A 153 -0.42 -6.95 -5.84
CA SER A 153 -1.33 -7.97 -6.34
C SER A 153 -2.40 -8.33 -5.32
N GLU A 154 -2.04 -8.42 -4.04
CA GLU A 154 -2.96 -8.66 -2.93
C GLU A 154 -3.94 -7.50 -2.76
N ARG A 155 -3.45 -6.26 -2.75
CA ARG A 155 -4.30 -5.07 -2.68
C ARG A 155 -5.31 -5.02 -3.82
N ARG A 156 -4.85 -5.21 -5.06
CA ARG A 156 -5.72 -5.24 -6.24
C ARG A 156 -6.76 -6.35 -6.15
N ARG A 157 -6.35 -7.54 -5.68
CA ARG A 157 -7.26 -8.67 -5.49
C ARG A 157 -8.33 -8.34 -4.45
N LYS A 158 -7.95 -7.68 -3.35
CA LYS A 158 -8.88 -7.21 -2.33
C LYS A 158 -9.85 -6.17 -2.89
N GLU A 159 -9.34 -5.13 -3.55
CA GLU A 159 -10.15 -4.10 -4.22
C GLU A 159 -11.17 -4.70 -5.20
N TRP A 160 -10.78 -5.74 -5.94
CA TRP A 160 -11.70 -6.45 -6.84
C TRP A 160 -12.74 -7.29 -6.10
N LEU A 161 -12.36 -7.98 -5.02
CA LEU A 161 -13.33 -8.71 -4.19
C LEU A 161 -14.35 -7.77 -3.56
N ASP A 162 -13.87 -6.66 -2.97
CA ASP A 162 -14.71 -5.64 -2.34
C ASP A 162 -15.67 -4.99 -3.36
N ALA A 163 -15.25 -4.87 -4.62
CA ALA A 163 -16.09 -4.38 -5.72
C ALA A 163 -16.99 -5.46 -6.37
N GLY A 164 -17.02 -6.70 -5.84
CA GLY A 164 -17.80 -7.80 -6.43
C GLY A 164 -17.30 -8.26 -7.81
N LEU A 165 -16.01 -8.11 -8.09
CA LEU A 165 -15.38 -8.42 -9.38
C LEU A 165 -14.48 -9.66 -9.30
N CYS A 166 -14.35 -10.33 -10.44
CA CYS A 166 -13.46 -11.47 -10.63
C CYS A 166 -12.01 -11.11 -10.31
N THR A 167 -11.40 -11.86 -9.40
CA THR A 167 -10.00 -11.67 -8.95
C THR A 167 -8.93 -11.88 -10.03
N ARG A 168 -9.31 -12.35 -11.22
CA ARG A 168 -8.40 -12.65 -12.33
C ARG A 168 -8.44 -11.59 -13.43
N CYS A 169 -9.62 -11.24 -13.92
CA CYS A 169 -9.77 -10.22 -14.96
C CYS A 169 -10.14 -8.83 -14.42
N GLY A 170 -10.76 -8.74 -13.24
CA GLY A 170 -11.24 -7.48 -12.67
C GLY A 170 -12.36 -6.82 -13.48
N GLN A 171 -13.12 -7.59 -14.27
CA GLN A 171 -14.13 -7.07 -15.21
C GLN A 171 -15.54 -7.61 -14.94
N ASN A 172 -15.67 -8.93 -14.79
CA ASN A 172 -16.97 -9.58 -14.62
C ASN A 172 -17.18 -10.00 -13.17
N PRO A 173 -18.43 -10.11 -12.69
CA PRO A 173 -18.70 -10.66 -11.37
C PRO A 173 -18.20 -12.11 -11.25
N PRO A 174 -17.84 -12.57 -10.04
CA PRO A 174 -17.51 -13.96 -9.80
C PRO A 174 -18.70 -14.88 -10.08
N ALA A 175 -18.44 -16.17 -10.35
CA ALA A 175 -19.49 -17.18 -10.34
C ALA A 175 -19.99 -17.40 -8.89
N GLU A 176 -21.21 -17.93 -8.74
CA GLU A 176 -21.93 -18.07 -7.45
C GLU A 176 -21.06 -18.63 -6.31
N ASP A 177 -20.21 -19.64 -6.58
CA ASP A 177 -19.38 -20.29 -5.57
C ASP A 177 -17.88 -19.94 -5.64
N GLY A 178 -17.48 -18.77 -6.13
CA GLY A 178 -16.06 -18.52 -6.37
C GLY A 178 -15.59 -17.07 -6.33
N THR A 179 -14.29 -16.89 -6.55
CA THR A 179 -13.67 -15.56 -6.69
C THR A 179 -13.32 -15.23 -8.15
N THR A 180 -13.76 -16.06 -9.09
CA THR A 180 -13.45 -15.92 -10.52
C THR A 180 -14.71 -16.06 -11.34
N CYS A 181 -14.85 -15.22 -12.38
CA CYS A 181 -15.96 -15.30 -13.32
C CYS A 181 -15.93 -16.59 -14.16
N VAL A 182 -17.08 -16.97 -14.72
CA VAL A 182 -17.28 -18.17 -15.54
C VAL A 182 -16.30 -18.21 -16.72
N SER A 183 -16.12 -17.10 -17.44
CA SER A 183 -15.21 -17.04 -18.60
C SER A 183 -13.74 -17.29 -18.21
N CYS A 184 -13.28 -16.69 -17.11
CA CYS A 184 -11.94 -16.94 -16.58
C CYS A 184 -11.76 -18.38 -16.09
N ARG A 185 -12.79 -18.97 -15.48
CA ARG A 185 -12.80 -20.36 -15.03
C ARG A 185 -12.73 -21.33 -16.22
N ALA A 186 -13.57 -21.13 -17.24
CA ALA A 186 -13.57 -21.92 -18.46
C ALA A 186 -12.24 -21.83 -19.21
N LYS A 187 -11.67 -20.63 -19.37
CA LYS A 187 -10.35 -20.43 -19.98
C LYS A 187 -9.25 -21.18 -19.23
N ARG A 188 -9.27 -21.13 -17.89
CA ARG A 188 -8.33 -21.88 -17.04
C ARG A 188 -8.47 -23.38 -17.26
N GLN A 189 -9.69 -23.91 -17.20
CA GLN A 189 -9.97 -25.33 -17.42
C GLN A 189 -9.57 -25.80 -18.81
N GLY A 190 -9.72 -24.96 -19.85
CA GLY A 190 -9.23 -25.26 -21.20
C GLY A 190 -7.71 -25.42 -21.25
N ILE A 191 -6.96 -24.51 -20.60
CA ILE A 191 -5.50 -24.60 -20.52
C ILE A 191 -5.06 -25.82 -19.70
N GLU A 192 -5.73 -26.12 -18.58
CA GLU A 192 -5.43 -27.28 -17.74
C GLU A 192 -5.71 -28.60 -18.48
N ARG A 193 -6.84 -28.72 -19.18
CA ARG A 193 -7.16 -29.88 -20.03
C ARG A 193 -6.12 -30.05 -21.14
N LYS A 194 -5.80 -28.99 -21.89
CA LYS A 194 -4.77 -29.05 -22.93
C LYS A 194 -3.44 -29.52 -22.37
N ARG A 195 -2.96 -28.92 -21.27
CA ARG A 195 -1.71 -29.32 -20.60
C ARG A 195 -1.73 -30.78 -20.15
N TYR A 196 -2.86 -31.27 -19.66
CA TYR A 196 -3.02 -32.67 -19.28
C TYR A 196 -2.83 -33.59 -20.50
N HIS A 197 -3.51 -33.31 -21.61
CA HIS A 197 -3.38 -34.10 -22.84
C HIS A 197 -1.97 -34.02 -23.45
N ASP A 198 -1.39 -32.82 -23.53
CA ASP A 198 -0.02 -32.62 -24.04
C ASP A 198 1.00 -33.43 -23.23
N ARG A 199 0.89 -33.41 -21.90
CA ARG A 199 1.77 -34.20 -21.01
C ARG A 199 1.57 -35.69 -21.20
N ARG A 200 0.32 -36.15 -21.26
CA ARG A 200 0.01 -37.57 -21.44
C ARG A 200 0.53 -38.10 -22.78
N ALA A 201 0.34 -37.34 -23.85
CA ALA A 201 0.84 -37.68 -25.19
C ALA A 201 2.37 -37.74 -25.24
N ALA A 202 3.06 -36.90 -24.47
CA ALA A 202 4.50 -36.90 -24.34
C ALA A 202 5.07 -37.95 -23.35
N GLY A 203 4.22 -38.82 -22.77
CA GLY A 203 4.66 -39.78 -21.75
C GLY A 203 5.13 -39.12 -20.44
N LEU A 204 4.66 -37.90 -20.16
CA LEU A 204 5.02 -37.15 -18.95
C LEU A 204 3.93 -37.24 -17.89
N CYS A 205 4.36 -37.30 -16.62
CA CYS A 205 3.51 -37.21 -15.44
C CYS A 205 2.68 -35.91 -15.48
N VAL A 206 1.35 -36.04 -15.40
CA VAL A 206 0.41 -34.91 -15.51
C VAL A 206 0.53 -33.93 -14.35
N ARG A 207 1.09 -34.37 -13.21
CA ARG A 207 1.30 -33.54 -11.99
C ARG A 207 2.63 -32.77 -12.06
N CYS A 208 3.78 -33.46 -12.03
CA CYS A 208 5.10 -32.82 -11.96
C CYS A 208 5.75 -32.54 -13.33
N GLY A 209 5.32 -33.21 -14.41
CA GLY A 209 5.89 -33.07 -15.75
C GLY A 209 7.18 -33.86 -16.01
N GLN A 210 7.62 -34.72 -15.08
CA GLN A 210 8.73 -35.66 -15.31
C GLN A 210 8.27 -36.87 -16.12
N ALA A 211 9.19 -37.61 -16.75
CA ALA A 211 8.86 -38.83 -17.47
C ALA A 211 8.07 -39.81 -16.57
N SER A 212 6.98 -40.35 -17.10
CA SER A 212 6.24 -41.43 -16.45
C SER A 212 7.14 -42.64 -16.31
N THR A 213 7.10 -43.29 -15.15
CA THR A 213 7.87 -44.51 -14.88
C THR A 213 7.23 -45.77 -15.46
N PHE A 214 5.98 -45.67 -15.94
CA PHE A 214 5.24 -46.80 -16.50
C PHE A 214 4.59 -46.38 -17.81
N ASP A 215 4.60 -47.27 -18.80
CA ASP A 215 3.93 -47.05 -20.08
C ASP A 215 2.44 -46.80 -19.86
N GLY A 216 1.97 -45.65 -20.37
CA GLY A 216 0.57 -45.23 -20.29
C GLY A 216 0.10 -44.66 -18.95
N ALA A 217 0.91 -44.70 -17.88
CA ALA A 217 0.51 -44.13 -16.59
C ALA A 217 0.46 -42.59 -16.63
N ALA A 218 -0.58 -42.01 -16.00
CA ALA A 218 -0.74 -40.56 -15.93
C ALA A 218 0.23 -39.89 -14.91
N LEU A 219 0.73 -40.65 -13.94
CA LEU A 219 1.59 -40.16 -12.86
C LEU A 219 2.88 -40.97 -12.78
N CYS A 220 3.98 -40.31 -12.42
CA CYS A 220 5.20 -41.00 -12.03
C CYS A 220 5.04 -41.67 -10.66
N LEU A 221 5.91 -42.65 -10.35
CA LEU A 221 5.88 -43.41 -9.10
C LEU A 221 5.80 -42.53 -7.84
N SER A 222 6.57 -41.43 -7.80
CA SER A 222 6.57 -40.52 -6.65
C SER A 222 5.25 -39.76 -6.49
N CYS A 223 4.67 -39.28 -7.59
CA CYS A 223 3.39 -38.58 -7.56
C CYS A 223 2.23 -39.53 -7.23
N ALA A 224 2.28 -40.78 -7.70
CA ALA A 224 1.31 -41.81 -7.37
C ALA A 224 1.37 -42.22 -5.88
N ALA A 225 2.57 -42.37 -5.32
CA ALA A 225 2.76 -42.64 -3.89
C ALA A 225 2.20 -41.49 -3.03
N LEU A 226 2.50 -40.23 -3.37
CA LEU A 226 1.96 -39.05 -2.68
C LEU A 226 0.44 -38.96 -2.74
N GLU A 227 -0.17 -39.35 -3.87
CA GLU A 227 -1.63 -39.40 -4.01
C GLU A 227 -2.24 -40.51 -3.13
N ALA A 228 -1.62 -41.69 -3.10
CA ALA A 228 -2.03 -42.79 -2.23
C ALA A 228 -1.92 -42.42 -0.74
N GLU A 229 -0.90 -41.65 -0.33
CA GLU A 229 -0.77 -41.12 1.03
C GLU A 229 -1.85 -40.08 1.36
N SER A 230 -2.14 -39.18 0.42
CA SER A 230 -3.18 -38.15 0.59
C SER A 230 -4.57 -38.79 0.79
N GLY A 231 -4.89 -39.83 0.02
CA GLY A 231 -6.11 -40.61 0.21
C GLY A 231 -6.16 -41.33 1.56
N ARG A 232 -5.02 -41.82 2.09
CA ARG A 232 -4.96 -42.37 3.46
C ARG A 232 -5.25 -41.29 4.51
N GLN A 233 -4.77 -40.08 4.33
CA GLN A 233 -5.06 -38.97 5.25
C GLN A 233 -6.55 -38.61 5.25
N GLU A 234 -7.20 -38.60 4.09
CA GLU A 234 -8.64 -38.35 4.00
C GLU A 234 -9.46 -39.45 4.68
N ARG A 235 -9.06 -40.72 4.55
CA ARG A 235 -9.65 -41.83 5.32
C ARG A 235 -9.46 -41.66 6.83
N LYS A 236 -8.28 -41.22 7.28
CA LYS A 236 -8.02 -40.90 8.70
C LYS A 236 -8.91 -39.75 9.19
N ASN A 237 -9.09 -38.71 8.37
CA ASN A 237 -9.98 -37.58 8.69
C ASN A 237 -11.44 -38.03 8.77
N ALA A 238 -11.90 -38.89 7.85
CA ALA A 238 -13.24 -39.47 7.89
C ALA A 238 -13.45 -40.34 9.13
N ALA A 239 -12.47 -41.18 9.49
CA ALA A 239 -12.50 -41.97 10.73
C ALA A 239 -12.51 -41.07 11.99
N SER A 240 -11.75 -39.97 11.98
CA SER A 240 -11.78 -38.98 13.06
C SER A 240 -13.15 -38.31 13.19
N ARG A 241 -13.77 -37.90 12.08
CA ARG A 241 -15.14 -37.35 12.07
C ARG A 241 -16.18 -38.33 12.60
N ARG A 242 -16.08 -39.62 12.24
CA ARG A 242 -16.95 -40.68 12.78
C ARG A 242 -16.80 -40.80 14.29
N ARG A 243 -15.58 -40.96 14.81
CA ARG A 243 -15.31 -41.04 16.26
C ARG A 243 -15.78 -39.80 17.02
N TYR A 244 -15.64 -38.61 16.43
CA TYR A 244 -16.15 -37.38 17.01
C TYR A 244 -17.69 -37.42 17.12
N GLY A 245 -18.39 -37.88 16.07
CA GLY A 245 -19.85 -38.05 16.07
C GLY A 245 -20.32 -39.08 17.11
N GLU A 246 -19.69 -40.26 17.16
CA GLU A 246 -19.98 -41.32 18.14
C GLU A 246 -19.82 -40.83 19.58
N ARG A 247 -18.72 -40.12 19.90
CA ARG A 247 -18.49 -39.53 21.23
C ARG A 247 -19.55 -38.50 21.61
N ARG A 248 -19.96 -37.66 20.65
CA ARG A 248 -21.04 -36.68 20.83
C ARG A 248 -22.39 -37.35 21.10
N GLN A 249 -22.72 -38.42 20.37
CA GLN A 249 -23.94 -39.20 20.60
C GLN A 249 -23.93 -39.91 21.95
N ALA A 250 -22.77 -40.43 22.36
CA ALA A 250 -22.60 -41.04 23.68
C ALA A 250 -22.54 -40.03 24.85
N GLY A 251 -22.61 -38.72 24.57
CA GLY A 251 -22.58 -37.68 25.60
C GLY A 251 -21.24 -37.57 26.34
N VAL A 252 -20.13 -37.96 25.71
CA VAL A 252 -18.79 -37.93 26.29
C VAL A 252 -17.87 -36.91 25.61
N CYS A 253 -16.95 -36.37 26.40
CA CYS A 253 -15.96 -35.40 25.97
C CYS A 253 -15.08 -35.96 24.85
N THR A 254 -14.92 -35.20 23.77
CA THR A 254 -14.13 -35.62 22.61
C THR A 254 -12.64 -35.76 22.90
N ASP A 255 -12.16 -35.18 24.01
CA ASP A 255 -10.73 -35.11 24.34
C ASP A 255 -10.35 -36.13 25.44
N CYS A 256 -11.14 -36.24 26.51
CA CYS A 256 -10.83 -37.11 27.65
C CYS A 256 -11.92 -38.14 28.00
N GLN A 257 -12.99 -38.22 27.20
CA GLN A 257 -14.07 -39.23 27.32
C GLN A 257 -14.89 -39.18 28.62
N THR A 258 -14.70 -38.19 29.48
CA THR A 258 -15.63 -37.96 30.62
C THR A 258 -17.00 -37.48 30.13
N PRO A 259 -18.09 -37.81 30.83
CA PRO A 259 -19.42 -37.29 30.51
C PRO A 259 -19.39 -35.76 30.36
N SER A 260 -19.92 -35.27 29.25
CA SER A 260 -19.91 -33.85 28.90
C SER A 260 -21.31 -33.23 28.87
N HIS A 261 -22.34 -33.97 29.30
CA HIS A 261 -23.73 -33.51 29.40
C HIS A 261 -24.22 -32.79 28.12
N GLY A 262 -23.89 -33.35 26.95
CA GLY A 262 -24.28 -32.81 25.64
C GLY A 262 -23.28 -31.82 25.00
N ALA A 263 -22.30 -31.32 25.74
CA ALA A 263 -21.22 -30.50 25.20
C ALA A 263 -20.19 -31.35 24.42
N SER A 264 -19.48 -30.77 23.44
CA SER A 264 -18.41 -31.48 22.72
C SER A 264 -17.19 -31.76 23.60
N ARG A 265 -16.95 -30.94 24.62
CA ARG A 265 -15.90 -31.10 25.61
C ARG A 265 -16.46 -30.89 27.02
N CYS A 266 -15.91 -31.59 28.01
CA CYS A 266 -16.18 -31.28 29.42
C CYS A 266 -15.53 -29.94 29.81
N SER A 267 -15.96 -29.31 30.92
CA SER A 267 -15.48 -27.99 31.36
C SER A 267 -13.95 -27.87 31.36
N PRO A 268 -13.19 -28.81 31.96
CA PRO A 268 -11.73 -28.70 32.01
C PRO A 268 -11.07 -28.76 30.62
N CYS A 269 -11.60 -29.57 29.70
CA CYS A 269 -11.09 -29.62 28.33
C CYS A 269 -11.54 -28.40 27.50
N ALA A 270 -12.74 -27.88 27.74
CA ALA A 270 -13.24 -26.67 27.11
C ALA A 270 -12.38 -25.46 27.53
N GLU A 271 -12.10 -25.29 28.82
CA GLU A 271 -11.23 -24.24 29.36
C GLU A 271 -9.80 -24.34 28.81
N ARG A 272 -9.20 -25.54 28.82
CA ARG A 272 -7.87 -25.76 28.21
C ARG A 272 -7.87 -25.48 26.71
N SER A 273 -8.97 -25.79 26.00
CA SER A 273 -9.10 -25.47 24.58
C SER A 273 -9.26 -23.96 24.38
N TYR A 274 -10.06 -23.30 25.22
CA TYR A 274 -10.35 -21.88 25.17
C TYR A 274 -9.09 -21.05 25.44
N ALA A 275 -8.33 -21.39 26.49
CA ALA A 275 -7.05 -20.78 26.84
C ALA A 275 -5.98 -20.90 25.72
N ARG A 276 -6.07 -21.95 24.90
CA ARG A 276 -5.20 -22.15 23.73
C ARG A 276 -5.72 -21.47 22.46
N SER A 277 -7.00 -21.12 22.41
CA SER A 277 -7.63 -20.54 21.22
C SER A 277 -7.21 -19.08 21.05
N ALA A 278 -7.11 -18.63 19.80
CA ALA A 278 -6.73 -17.26 19.48
C ALA A 278 -7.75 -16.21 19.97
N HIS A 279 -8.95 -16.60 20.41
CA HIS A 279 -10.00 -15.71 20.92
C HIS A 279 -9.58 -14.94 22.18
N PHE A 280 -8.69 -15.50 23.00
CA PHE A 280 -8.13 -14.79 24.16
C PHE A 280 -7.01 -13.80 23.77
N ARG A 281 -6.60 -13.76 22.49
CA ARG A 281 -5.62 -12.79 21.97
C ARG A 281 -6.27 -11.52 21.38
N GLY A 282 -7.40 -11.07 21.95
CA GLY A 282 -7.88 -9.68 21.87
C GLY A 282 -8.87 -9.32 20.75
N ILE A 283 -10.16 -9.63 20.91
CA ILE A 283 -11.26 -8.94 20.18
C ILE A 283 -12.07 -8.13 21.21
N PRO A 284 -12.24 -6.80 21.04
CA PRO A 284 -13.01 -5.95 21.96
C PRO A 284 -14.53 -6.11 21.78
N ASP A 285 -15.24 -5.97 22.88
CA ASP A 285 -16.71 -6.09 23.00
C ASP A 285 -17.40 -4.81 22.50
N TRP A 286 -18.47 -4.93 21.70
CA TRP A 286 -19.27 -3.80 21.20
C TRP A 286 -20.75 -4.07 21.51
N GLY A 287 -21.34 -3.36 22.47
CA GLY A 287 -22.79 -3.42 22.76
C GLY A 287 -23.61 -2.50 21.81
N PRO A 288 -24.90 -2.77 21.58
CA PRO A 288 -25.75 -1.94 20.73
C PRO A 288 -26.22 -0.66 21.43
N GLU A 289 -26.22 0.46 20.70
CA GLU A 289 -26.72 1.78 21.12
C GLU A 289 -27.99 2.13 20.29
N PHE A 290 -29.06 2.64 20.92
CA PHE A 290 -30.35 3.03 20.33
C PHE A 290 -30.56 4.55 20.33
N THR A 291 -31.21 5.14 19.32
CA THR A 291 -31.49 6.58 19.19
C THR A 291 -32.92 6.78 18.70
N VAL A 292 -33.70 7.65 19.35
CA VAL A 292 -35.04 8.10 18.91
C VAL A 292 -34.86 9.24 17.92
N ILE A 293 -35.65 9.30 16.85
CA ILE A 293 -35.66 10.35 15.85
C ILE A 293 -37.09 10.85 15.71
N ASP A 294 -37.32 12.13 16.00
CA ASP A 294 -38.59 12.80 15.71
C ASP A 294 -38.73 12.99 14.19
N LEU A 295 -39.81 12.49 13.58
CA LEU A 295 -39.99 12.51 12.12
C LEU A 295 -40.47 13.86 11.60
N GLU A 296 -41.08 14.69 12.45
CA GLU A 296 -41.55 16.01 12.04
C GLU A 296 -40.40 17.02 12.01
N THR A 297 -39.58 17.00 13.07
CA THR A 297 -38.46 17.94 13.22
C THR A 297 -37.13 17.40 12.69
N GLY A 298 -36.99 16.07 12.63
CA GLY A 298 -35.72 15.39 12.35
C GLY A 298 -34.74 15.39 13.54
N GLU A 299 -35.16 15.78 14.74
CA GLU A 299 -34.28 15.83 15.91
C GLU A 299 -34.00 14.42 16.46
N GLU A 300 -32.73 14.14 16.74
CA GLU A 300 -32.29 12.88 17.33
C GLU A 300 -32.18 13.01 18.86
N HIS A 301 -32.76 12.06 19.57
CA HIS A 301 -32.68 11.93 21.02
C HIS A 301 -32.03 10.57 21.36
N GLY A 302 -30.82 10.57 21.92
CA GLY A 302 -30.04 9.36 22.23
C GLY A 302 -28.52 9.64 22.33
N PRO A 303 -27.65 8.61 22.49
CA PRO A 303 -27.96 7.18 22.46
C PRO A 303 -28.45 6.60 23.80
N PHE A 304 -29.11 5.45 23.73
CA PHE A 304 -29.62 4.66 24.83
C PHE A 304 -29.10 3.23 24.75
N ASP A 305 -28.83 2.59 25.88
CA ASP A 305 -28.31 1.22 25.91
C ASP A 305 -29.40 0.16 25.62
N SER A 306 -30.67 0.56 25.66
CA SER A 306 -31.81 -0.33 25.49
C SER A 306 -32.98 0.31 24.75
N ARG A 307 -33.82 -0.51 24.08
CA ARG A 307 -35.03 -0.06 23.38
C ARG A 307 -36.09 0.55 24.31
N PRO A 308 -36.39 -0.03 25.50
CA PRO A 308 -37.36 0.57 26.43
C PRO A 308 -37.04 2.01 26.84
N ASP A 309 -35.75 2.35 27.01
CA ASP A 309 -35.33 3.71 27.35
C ASP A 309 -35.63 4.69 26.21
N ALA A 310 -35.41 4.25 24.97
CA ALA A 310 -35.76 5.00 23.78
C ALA A 310 -37.28 5.20 23.64
N ASP A 311 -38.09 4.17 23.88
CA ASP A 311 -39.56 4.28 23.84
C ASP A 311 -40.09 5.26 24.92
N ALA A 312 -39.51 5.25 26.12
CA ALA A 312 -39.85 6.19 27.18
C ALA A 312 -39.51 7.64 26.82
N CYS A 313 -38.38 7.86 26.15
CA CYS A 313 -37.98 9.18 25.65
C CYS A 313 -39.01 9.74 24.65
N ALA A 314 -39.48 8.93 23.70
CA ALA A 314 -40.49 9.35 22.73
C ALA A 314 -41.83 9.73 23.40
N ALA A 315 -42.26 8.96 24.40
CA ALA A 315 -43.48 9.27 25.16
C ALA A 315 -43.34 10.59 25.95
N PHE A 316 -42.18 10.86 26.55
CA PHE A 316 -41.93 12.08 27.31
C PHE A 316 -41.98 13.34 26.44
N LEU A 317 -41.42 13.26 25.23
CA LEU A 317 -41.47 14.32 24.22
C LEU A 317 -42.88 14.52 23.64
N LYS A 318 -43.83 13.67 24.03
CA LYS A 318 -45.22 13.65 23.54
C LYS A 318 -45.28 13.52 22.02
N LEU A 319 -44.32 12.81 21.43
CA LEU A 319 -44.33 12.53 20.00
C LEU A 319 -45.56 11.68 19.69
N PRO A 320 -46.37 12.06 18.70
CA PRO A 320 -47.57 11.31 18.38
C PRO A 320 -47.18 9.90 17.90
N PRO A 321 -48.04 8.88 18.10
CA PRO A 321 -47.82 7.56 17.52
C PRO A 321 -47.63 7.67 16.00
N GLY A 322 -46.48 7.21 15.50
CA GLY A 322 -46.09 7.34 14.08
C GLY A 322 -45.35 8.64 13.73
N GLY A 323 -45.13 9.53 14.69
CA GLY A 323 -44.32 10.75 14.54
C GLY A 323 -42.86 10.60 14.95
N PHE A 324 -42.41 9.39 15.30
CA PHE A 324 -41.02 9.13 15.66
C PHE A 324 -40.56 7.74 15.22
N GLU A 325 -39.24 7.57 15.08
CA GLU A 325 -38.56 6.31 14.79
C GLU A 325 -37.49 6.04 15.85
N ILE A 326 -37.16 4.77 16.14
CA ILE A 326 -36.03 4.43 17.03
C ILE A 326 -35.08 3.50 16.29
N VAL A 327 -33.84 3.95 16.18
CA VAL A 327 -32.77 3.36 15.36
C VAL A 327 -31.69 2.79 16.26
N ALA A 328 -31.25 1.55 16.02
CA ALA A 328 -30.09 0.96 16.69
C ALA A 328 -28.82 1.23 15.86
N ALA A 329 -27.96 2.15 16.31
CA ALA A 329 -26.84 2.70 15.55
C ALA A 329 -25.80 1.66 15.11
N ASN A 330 -25.69 0.54 15.85
CA ASN A 330 -24.62 -0.45 15.64
C ASN A 330 -25.13 -1.84 15.25
N HIS A 331 -26.40 -2.01 14.86
CA HIS A 331 -26.88 -3.30 14.38
C HIS A 331 -26.73 -3.40 12.84
N PRO A 332 -25.78 -4.19 12.30
CA PRO A 332 -25.50 -4.27 10.86
C PRO A 332 -26.66 -4.84 10.02
N LEU A 333 -27.81 -5.15 10.64
CA LEU A 333 -29.02 -5.67 9.99
C LEU A 333 -30.23 -4.72 10.08
N ALA A 334 -30.08 -3.48 10.56
CA ALA A 334 -31.19 -2.52 10.66
C ALA A 334 -31.79 -2.08 9.30
N GLY A 335 -31.21 -2.50 8.17
CA GLY A 335 -31.62 -2.05 6.83
C GLY A 335 -32.61 -2.95 6.06
N SER A 336 -33.26 -3.97 6.66
CA SER A 336 -34.02 -4.95 5.85
C SER A 336 -35.32 -5.48 6.44
N VAL A 337 -36.16 -4.66 7.07
CA VAL A 337 -37.53 -5.08 7.41
C VAL A 337 -38.55 -4.03 6.95
N GLY A 338 -38.88 -4.03 5.66
CA GLY A 338 -40.09 -3.38 5.16
C GLY A 338 -41.27 -4.34 5.39
N TRP A 339 -42.16 -3.98 6.32
CA TRP A 339 -43.48 -4.59 6.44
C TRP A 339 -44.41 -3.94 5.40
N SER A 340 -45.22 -4.75 4.73
CA SER A 340 -46.20 -4.33 3.71
C SER A 340 -47.45 -3.74 4.34
#